data_AF-A0A806C7Q0-F1
#
_entry.id   AF-A0A806C7Q0-F1
#
_cell.length_a   1.000
_cell.length_b   1.000
_cell.length_c   1.000
_cell.angle_alpha   90.00
_cell.angle_beta   90.00
_cell.angle_gamma   90.00
#
_symmetry.space_group_name_H-M   'P 1'
#
loop_
_entity.id
_entity.type
_entity.pdbx_description
1 polymer ?
#
loop_
_entity_poly.entity_id
_entity_poly.type
_entity_poly.pdbx_seq_one_letter_code
_entity_poly.pdbx_strand_id
1 'polypeptide(L)' 'MFKLSNYLLITLLLCCTTIASLPEEPEPPIIQTLESLAKYGVQLSDYVMYLVTFLSKTKSKVNDPNYPTYTYPDLSKPKD' A
#
# COMPACT_ATOMS: atom_id res chain seq x y z
N MET A 1 15.46 -9.99 -37.11
CA MET A 1 15.38 -8.89 -36.12
C MET A 1 14.15 -8.92 -35.21
N PHE A 2 12.98 -9.42 -35.64
CA PHE A 2 11.77 -9.46 -34.80
C PHE A 2 11.89 -10.30 -33.50
N LYS A 3 12.62 -11.42 -33.52
CA LYS A 3 12.79 -12.27 -32.31
C LYS A 3 13.45 -11.54 -31.15
N LEU A 4 14.55 -10.82 -31.39
CA LEU A 4 15.29 -10.11 -30.33
C LEU A 4 14.47 -8.96 -29.73
N SER A 5 13.72 -8.23 -30.58
CA SER A 5 12.82 -7.17 -30.12
C SER A 5 11.70 -7.71 -29.24
N ASN A 6 11.12 -8.87 -29.59
CA ASN A 6 10.07 -9.48 -28.79
C ASN A 6 10.60 -9.97 -27.42
N TYR A 7 11.82 -10.51 -27.38
CA TYR A 7 12.45 -10.86 -26.10
C TYR A 7 12.68 -9.61 -25.24
N LEU A 8 13.23 -8.54 -25.81
CA LEU A 8 13.43 -7.26 -25.11
C LEU A 8 12.12 -6.67 -24.58
N LEU A 9 11.04 -6.76 -25.35
CA LEU A 9 9.71 -6.30 -24.95
C LEU A 9 9.17 -7.13 -23.77
N ILE A 10 9.34 -8.45 -23.81
CA ILE A 10 8.91 -9.35 -22.72
C ILE A 10 9.72 -9.10 -21.45
N THR A 11 11.04 -8.91 -21.55
CA THR A 11 11.88 -8.58 -20.40
C THR A 11 11.51 -7.23 -19.81
N LEU A 12 11.24 -6.23 -20.65
CA LEU A 12 10.77 -4.91 -20.21
C LEU A 12 9.42 -5.01 -19.50
N LEU A 13 8.45 -5.76 -20.05
CA LEU A 13 7.13 -5.97 -19.43
C LEU A 13 7.22 -6.71 -18.09
N LEU A 14 8.08 -7.73 -17.97
CA LEU A 14 8.34 -8.45 -16.72
C LEU A 14 9.03 -7.57 -15.67
N CYS A 15 9.94 -6.68 -16.08
CA CYS A 15 10.53 -5.68 -15.17
C CYS A 15 9.52 -4.59 -14.76
N CYS A 16 8.54 -4.29 -15.61
CA CYS A 16 7.46 -3.36 -15.32
C CYS A 16 6.35 -3.96 -14.45
N THR A 17 6.27 -5.27 -14.23
CA THR A 17 5.32 -5.83 -13.23
C THR A 17 5.76 -5.61 -11.78
N THR A 18 7.01 -5.16 -11.57
CA THR A 18 7.48 -4.65 -10.26
C THR A 18 7.10 -3.17 -10.05
N ILE A 19 6.04 -2.69 -10.72
CA ILE A 19 5.34 -1.47 -10.28
C ILE A 19 4.95 -1.71 -8.83
N ALA A 20 5.31 -0.75 -7.96
CA ALA A 20 5.06 -0.75 -6.53
C ALA A 20 3.70 -1.39 -6.19
N SER A 21 3.71 -2.70 -5.91
CA SER A 21 2.52 -3.40 -5.48
C SER A 21 2.20 -2.79 -4.13
N LEU A 22 1.07 -2.08 -4.04
CA LEU A 22 0.54 -1.66 -2.77
C LEU A 22 0.47 -2.92 -1.90
N PRO A 23 0.92 -2.85 -0.63
CA PRO A 23 0.72 -3.97 0.27
C PRO A 23 -0.77 -4.33 0.28
N GLU A 24 -1.05 -5.61 0.46
CA GLU A 24 -2.42 -6.07 0.61
C GLU A 24 -2.92 -5.69 2.01
N GLU A 25 -4.20 -5.33 2.12
CA GLU A 25 -4.80 -5.05 3.42
C GLU A 25 -4.84 -6.36 4.23
N PRO A 26 -4.35 -6.36 5.48
CA PRO A 26 -4.41 -7.56 6.31
C PRO A 26 -5.86 -7.93 6.61
N GLU A 27 -6.19 -9.22 6.48
CA GLU A 27 -7.51 -9.72 6.81
C GLU A 27 -7.70 -9.90 8.32
N PRO A 28 -8.89 -9.58 8.86
CA PRO A 28 -9.21 -9.85 10.26
C PRO A 28 -9.10 -11.34 10.60
N PRO A 29 -8.62 -11.71 11.79
CA PRO A 29 -8.48 -13.11 12.18
C PRO A 29 -9.87 -13.75 12.37
N ILE A 30 -10.04 -14.96 11.81
CA ILE A 30 -11.28 -15.75 11.90
C ILE A 30 -11.59 -16.10 13.37
N ILE A 31 -10.57 -16.49 14.13
CA ILE A 31 -10.67 -16.79 15.56
C ILE A 31 -10.06 -15.62 16.32
N GLN A 32 -10.86 -14.93 17.12
CA GLN A 32 -10.45 -13.70 17.82
C GLN A 32 -9.80 -13.99 19.17
N THR A 33 -8.68 -14.73 19.17
CA THR A 33 -7.85 -14.85 20.37
C THR A 33 -7.07 -13.57 20.61
N LEU A 34 -6.68 -13.28 21.86
CA LEU A 34 -5.86 -12.10 22.18
C LEU A 34 -4.60 -12.01 21.33
N GLU A 35 -3.92 -13.14 21.13
CA GLU A 35 -2.70 -13.23 20.31
C GLU A 35 -2.99 -12.89 18.84
N SER A 36 -4.06 -13.46 18.27
CA SER A 36 -4.44 -13.19 16.88
C SER A 36 -4.83 -11.73 16.64
N LEU A 37 -5.52 -11.11 17.59
CA LEU A 37 -5.91 -9.71 17.55
C LEU A 37 -4.69 -8.80 17.71
N ALA A 38 -3.76 -9.13 18.60
CA ALA A 38 -2.51 -8.39 18.77
C ALA A 38 -1.68 -8.43 17.49
N LYS A 39 -1.54 -9.62 16.88
CA LYS A 39 -0.84 -9.80 15.60
C LYS A 39 -1.50 -9.02 14.47
N TYR A 40 -2.83 -9.10 14.38
CA TYR A 40 -3.61 -8.35 13.40
C TYR A 40 -3.44 -6.83 13.58
N GLY A 41 -3.47 -6.34 14.82
CA GLY A 41 -3.27 -4.92 15.13
C GLY A 41 -1.90 -4.40 14.69
N VAL A 42 -0.84 -5.19 14.88
CA VAL A 42 0.50 -4.85 14.39
C VAL A 42 0.51 -4.77 12.85
N GLN A 43 0.00 -5.80 12.17
CA GLN A 43 -0.06 -5.83 10.71
C GLN A 43 -0.87 -4.66 10.13
N LEU A 44 -2.00 -4.34 10.75
CA LEU A 44 -2.85 -3.22 10.36
C LEU A 44 -2.14 -1.88 10.58
N SER A 45 -1.40 -1.73 11.69
CA SER A 45 -0.64 -0.52 11.97
C SER A 45 0.49 -0.29 10.96
N ASP A 46 1.20 -1.36 10.57
CA ASP A 46 2.24 -1.31 9.54
C ASP A 46 1.67 -0.96 8.17
N TYR A 47 0.51 -1.54 7.83
CA TYR A 47 -0.22 -1.25 6.60
C TYR A 47 -0.61 0.24 6.50
N VAL A 48 -1.22 0.77 7.56
CA VAL A 48 -1.60 2.19 7.63
C VAL A 48 -0.37 3.10 7.55
N MET A 49 0.71 2.75 8.26
CA MET A 49 1.98 3.50 8.22
C MET A 49 2.56 3.56 6.80
N TYR A 50 2.55 2.43 6.09
CA TYR A 50 2.96 2.37 4.69
C TYR A 50 2.13 3.32 3.84
N LEU A 51 0.79 3.26 3.94
CA LEU A 51 -0.11 4.11 3.14
C LEU A 51 0.12 5.60 3.40
N VAL A 52 0.24 6.01 4.66
CA VAL A 52 0.52 7.41 5.02
C VAL A 52 1.87 7.87 4.45
N THR A 53 2.89 7.02 4.55
CA THR A 53 4.22 7.30 3.99
C THR A 53 4.17 7.40 2.47
N PHE A 54 3.46 6.48 1.82
CA PHE A 54 3.29 6.46 0.37
C PHE A 54 2.61 7.74 -0.09
N LEU A 55 1.48 8.12 0.51
CA LEU A 55 0.76 9.35 0.17
C LEU A 55 1.63 10.60 0.38
N SER A 56 2.41 10.65 1.46
CA SER A 56 3.30 11.77 1.76
C SER A 56 4.43 11.91 0.73
N LYS A 57 5.06 10.79 0.35
CA LYS A 57 6.11 10.76 -0.69
C LYS A 57 5.55 11.03 -2.08
N THR A 58 4.33 10.59 -2.36
CA THR A 58 3.67 10.84 -3.64
C THR A 58 3.31 12.30 -3.79
N LYS A 59 2.83 12.97 -2.73
CA LYS A 59 2.57 14.42 -2.73
C LYS A 59 3.77 15.24 -3.21
N SER A 60 4.97 14.96 -2.67
CA SER A 60 6.18 15.70 -3.04
C SER A 60 6.65 15.41 -4.48
N LYS A 61 6.28 14.26 -5.04
CA LYS A 61 6.65 13.87 -6.41
C LYS A 61 5.67 14.36 -7.47
N VAL A 62 4.38 14.33 -7.19
CA VAL A 62 3.32 14.66 -8.15
C VAL A 62 3.17 16.17 -8.32
N ASN A 63 3.53 16.98 -7.31
CA ASN A 63 3.47 18.44 -7.34
C ASN A 63 2.10 19.00 -7.78
N ASP A 64 1.03 18.28 -7.40
CA ASP A 64 -0.35 18.68 -7.66
C ASP A 64 -0.82 19.63 -6.55
N PRO A 65 -1.20 20.89 -6.85
CA PRO A 65 -1.73 21.81 -5.86
C PRO A 65 -3.07 21.35 -5.26
N ASN A 66 -3.79 20.43 -5.91
CA ASN A 66 -5.04 19.82 -5.42
C ASN A 66 -4.84 18.44 -4.79
N TYR A 67 -3.60 18.06 -4.45
CA TYR A 67 -3.33 16.74 -3.87
C TYR A 67 -4.11 16.54 -2.56
N PRO A 68 -4.86 15.43 -2.42
CA PRO A 68 -5.71 15.21 -1.26
C PRO A 68 -4.91 15.19 0.03
N THR A 69 -5.41 15.92 1.03
CA THR A 69 -4.83 15.89 2.37
C THR A 69 -5.47 14.75 3.15
N TYR A 70 -4.65 13.78 3.58
CA TYR A 70 -5.10 12.73 4.47
C TYR A 70 -5.07 13.25 5.92
N THR A 71 -6.23 13.28 6.57
CA THR A 71 -6.35 13.57 8.00
C THR A 71 -6.49 12.25 8.75
N TYR A 72 -5.63 12.02 9.73
CA TYR A 72 -5.73 10.82 10.56
C TYR A 72 -7.05 10.82 11.32
N PRO A 73 -7.81 9.72 11.32
CA PRO A 73 -9.08 9.64 12.02
C PRO A 73 -8.88 9.83 13.53
N ASP A 74 -9.81 10.55 14.17
CA ASP A 74 -9.81 10.73 15.61
C ASP A 74 -10.16 9.41 16.31
N LEU A 75 -9.13 8.68 16.76
CA LEU A 75 -9.29 7.39 17.43
C LEU A 75 -9.91 7.49 18.82
N SER A 76 -10.08 8.69 19.37
CA SER A 76 -10.74 8.89 20.68
C SER A 76 -12.26 8.77 20.61
N LYS A 77 -12.82 8.82 19.40
CA LYS A 77 -14.26 8.72 19.17
C LYS A 77 -14.58 7.35 18.54
N PRO A 78 -15.35 6.48 19.21
CA PRO A 78 -15.86 5.29 18.56
C PRO A 78 -16.69 5.72 17.34
N LYS A 79 -16.50 5.02 16.22
CA LYS A 79 -17.38 5.15 15.06
C LYS A 79 -18.71 4.48 15.42
N ASP A 80 -19.81 5.20 15.24
CA ASP A 80 -21.18 4.70 15.42
C ASP A 80 -21.46 3.46 14.58
#